data_AF-A0A9W3BDH5-F1
#
_entry.id   AF-A0A9W3BDH5-F1
#
_cell.length_a   1.000
_cell.length_b   1.000
_cell.length_c   1.000
_cell.angle_alpha   90.00
_cell.angle_beta   90.00
_cell.angle_gamma   90.00
#
_symmetry.space_group_name_H-M   'P 1'
#
loop_
_entity.id
_entity.type
_entity.pdbx_description
1 polymer ?
#
loop_
_entity_poly.entity_id
_entity_poly.type
_entity_poly.pdbx_seq_one_letter_code
_entity_poly.pdbx_strand_id
1 'polypeptide(L)'
;MEVLRSEENRFHSTSTDQGMEITCIGEHESQFYDGCESALEKLFEGCTKNPGHANFIPVNTFGLEHLPEGYRDTNVLHELVKAIAELTVRIQVNTVSPYRPEFWPESTVPYPCFGLKEREIIRTGSGRIRSVIKYDNGYNKFDGKHKKDHTACTCHKCQQSDVPCTIWWEAELLTATSLVFDDEEVRSSSCRLFYDTPDSPVVSLDKITVDNVNIVEDRCLLICVSCDVALMERLEKTVELFDELMWDVHDRYKASRDVDKLTFVVSHPHGYLKQVSIGQWKNVYQFIRPRKLVLDEPPLKLTIVHGRRQFPVCLKLAENENGDRISMRHLAEKITCETGLRPRDQKYYYKDLTWENPDMGPWSPALRDMGIKNGDKIHLVNFQKPYCDWHEISTLDDIVKENAACTKELHMLFYKLHGINEGFVDGNNQTMAFNTLKEKFETLKCTFLEQIQVLNTLNFDHRNAVGQARRRQLLDQIQRQIDQCTGVSNTIFHKFAQGHYLANVGRIFPRDIRTRPSFNKWAN
;
A
#
# COMPACT_ATOMS: atom_id res chain seq x y z
N MET A 1 10.22 1.33 46.42
CA MET A 1 11.13 2.15 45.60
C MET A 1 11.48 1.27 44.40
N GLU A 2 10.57 1.26 43.42
CA GLU A 2 10.67 0.40 42.23
C GLU A 2 11.80 0.89 41.34
N VAL A 3 12.65 -0.05 40.92
CA VAL A 3 13.87 0.24 40.19
C VAL A 3 13.55 0.20 38.70
N LEU A 4 13.17 1.35 38.13
CA LEU A 4 13.12 1.55 36.68
C LEU A 4 14.56 1.64 36.17
N ARG A 5 14.99 0.71 35.32
CA ARG A 5 16.32 0.72 34.67
C ARG A 5 16.15 0.62 33.16
N SER A 6 16.73 1.56 32.42
CA SER A 6 17.10 1.34 31.03
C SER A 6 18.53 0.80 31.02
N GLU A 7 18.75 -0.43 30.57
CA GLU A 7 20.11 -0.91 30.32
C GLU A 7 20.54 -0.47 28.91
N GLU A 8 21.74 0.10 28.83
CA GLU A 8 22.46 0.38 27.59
C GLU A 8 23.84 -0.24 27.73
N ASN A 9 24.03 -1.43 27.17
CA ASN A 9 25.37 -2.01 27.02
C ASN A 9 25.99 -1.48 25.74
N ARG A 10 26.61 -0.29 25.80
CA ARG A 10 27.65 0.07 24.82
C ARG A 10 28.95 -0.56 25.28
N PHE A 11 29.28 -1.72 24.73
CA PHE A 11 30.67 -2.16 24.79
C PHE A 11 31.48 -1.23 23.88
N HIS A 12 32.29 -0.35 24.48
CA HIS A 12 33.32 0.37 23.74
C HIS A 12 34.26 -0.67 23.15
N SER A 13 34.16 -0.93 21.84
CA SER A 13 35.24 -1.56 21.10
C SER A 13 36.44 -0.63 21.18
N THR A 14 37.42 -0.97 22.00
CA THR A 14 38.69 -0.23 22.07
C THR A 14 39.36 -0.30 20.71
N SER A 15 39.44 0.83 20.01
CA SER A 15 40.18 0.95 18.77
C SER A 15 41.68 0.94 19.07
N THR A 16 42.36 -0.15 18.72
CA THR A 16 43.80 -0.10 18.46
C THR A 16 43.99 0.01 16.95
N ASP A 17 44.85 0.94 16.57
CA ASP A 17 45.09 1.52 15.23
C ASP A 17 45.71 0.54 14.19
N GLN A 18 45.35 -0.74 14.25
CA GLN A 18 45.83 -1.79 13.36
C GLN A 18 44.66 -2.63 12.85
N GLY A 19 43.99 -2.16 11.80
CA GLY A 19 43.25 -2.99 10.84
C GLY A 19 42.23 -3.99 11.40
N MET A 20 41.56 -3.67 12.51
CA MET A 20 40.64 -4.61 13.16
C MET A 20 39.18 -4.28 12.83
N GLU A 21 38.46 -5.28 12.32
CA GLU A 21 37.03 -5.29 12.01
C GLU A 21 36.20 -4.94 13.26
N ILE A 22 35.45 -3.84 13.21
CA ILE A 22 34.51 -3.48 14.27
C ILE A 22 33.25 -4.32 14.09
N THR A 23 33.06 -5.29 14.98
CA THR A 23 31.83 -6.08 15.10
C THR A 23 30.86 -5.35 16.04
N CYS A 24 29.73 -4.86 15.52
CA CYS A 24 28.63 -4.28 16.31
C CYS A 24 27.85 -5.36 17.09
N ILE A 25 28.54 -6.22 17.84
CA ILE A 25 27.94 -7.28 18.63
C ILE A 25 27.61 -6.74 20.03
N GLY A 26 26.38 -6.96 20.49
CA GLY A 26 25.95 -6.58 21.84
C GLY A 26 25.31 -5.21 21.99
N GLU A 27 25.24 -4.41 20.93
CA GLU A 27 24.38 -3.22 20.92
C GLU A 27 22.93 -3.67 20.73
N HIS A 28 22.09 -3.44 21.74
CA HIS A 28 20.66 -3.70 21.66
C HIS A 28 19.89 -2.63 22.42
N GLU A 29 18.69 -2.32 21.95
CA GLU A 29 17.76 -1.45 22.65
C GLU A 29 16.56 -2.28 23.11
N SER A 30 16.57 -2.65 24.39
CA SER A 30 15.41 -3.27 25.03
C SER A 30 15.04 -2.44 26.25
N GLN A 31 13.76 -2.07 26.35
CA GLN A 31 13.26 -1.39 27.54
C GLN A 31 12.67 -2.41 28.50
N PHE A 32 13.01 -2.27 29.78
CA PHE A 32 12.47 -3.07 30.87
C PHE A 32 11.62 -2.17 31.77
N TYR A 33 10.50 -2.67 32.25
CA TYR A 33 9.76 -2.03 33.33
C TYR A 33 8.96 -3.04 34.12
N ASP A 34 8.74 -2.71 35.39
CA ASP A 34 7.99 -3.48 36.35
C ASP A 34 6.80 -2.60 36.74
N GLY A 35 5.74 -2.57 35.91
CA GLY A 35 4.66 -1.60 36.13
C GLY A 35 3.60 -1.52 35.04
N CYS A 36 2.69 -0.55 35.19
CA CYS A 36 1.61 -0.27 34.25
C CYS A 36 2.04 0.68 33.12
N GLU A 37 1.20 0.83 32.07
CA GLU A 37 1.52 1.66 30.90
C GLU A 37 1.87 3.13 31.23
N SER A 38 1.38 3.71 32.33
CA SER A 38 1.76 5.07 32.75
C SER A 38 3.26 5.21 33.11
N ALA A 39 3.96 4.11 33.37
CA ALA A 39 5.40 4.11 33.56
C ALA A 39 6.15 4.38 32.25
N LEU A 40 5.56 4.08 31.08
CA LEU A 40 6.18 4.26 29.77
C LEU A 40 6.42 5.75 29.46
N GLU A 41 5.47 6.61 29.80
CA GLU A 41 5.60 8.06 29.63
C GLU A 41 6.78 8.60 30.45
N LYS A 42 6.88 8.20 31.72
CA LYS A 42 8.00 8.59 32.60
C LYS A 42 9.35 8.08 32.10
N LEU A 43 9.39 6.86 31.55
CA LEU A 43 10.59 6.29 30.95
C LEU A 43 11.00 7.04 29.68
N PHE A 44 10.02 7.47 28.89
CA PHE A 44 10.26 8.28 27.70
C PHE A 44 10.77 9.68 28.06
N GLU A 45 10.08 10.39 28.97
CA GLU A 45 10.45 11.74 29.44
C GLU A 45 11.79 11.77 30.18
N GLY A 46 12.07 10.73 30.96
CA GLY A 46 13.31 10.59 31.73
C GLY A 46 14.49 10.07 30.90
N CYS A 47 14.30 9.76 29.62
CA CYS A 47 15.35 9.17 28.81
C CYS A 47 16.43 10.21 28.47
N THR A 48 17.69 9.82 28.62
CA THR A 48 18.85 10.66 28.24
C THR A 48 19.46 10.24 26.91
N LYS A 49 18.93 9.19 26.25
CA LYS A 49 19.44 8.69 24.97
C LYS A 49 19.16 9.71 23.86
N ASN A 50 20.17 9.98 23.03
CA ASN A 50 20.09 10.83 21.84
C ASN A 50 19.35 12.17 22.07
N PRO A 51 20.09 13.19 22.51
CA PRO A 51 19.78 14.07 23.66
C PRO A 51 18.31 14.05 24.15
N GLY A 52 17.89 12.94 24.76
CA GLY A 52 16.57 12.76 25.37
C GLY A 52 15.40 12.80 24.38
N HIS A 53 15.58 12.19 23.21
CA HIS A 53 14.54 12.10 22.16
C HIS A 53 14.00 13.44 21.65
N ALA A 54 14.74 14.54 21.85
CA ALA A 54 14.25 15.90 21.58
C ALA A 54 13.75 16.16 20.15
N ASN A 55 14.17 15.33 19.18
CA ASN A 55 13.79 15.44 17.77
C ASN A 55 12.80 14.37 17.30
N PHE A 56 12.16 13.66 18.23
CA PHE A 56 11.17 12.64 17.90
C PHE A 56 9.86 13.32 17.54
N ILE A 57 9.27 12.90 16.44
CA ILE A 57 8.06 13.50 15.88
C ILE A 57 6.92 12.50 16.06
N PRO A 58 5.85 12.83 16.79
CA PRO A 58 4.68 11.99 16.86
C PRO A 58 4.14 11.67 15.46
N VAL A 59 3.83 10.39 15.20
CA VAL A 59 3.44 9.95 13.86
C VAL A 59 2.23 10.70 13.29
N ASN A 60 1.30 11.08 14.17
CA ASN A 60 0.08 11.82 13.84
C ASN A 60 0.36 13.28 13.46
N THR A 61 1.48 13.85 13.90
CA THR A 61 1.93 15.20 13.53
C THR A 61 2.99 15.20 12.44
N PHE A 62 3.52 14.04 12.06
CA PHE A 62 4.52 13.94 11.00
C PHE A 62 3.95 14.45 9.66
N GLY A 63 4.69 15.35 9.01
CA GLY A 63 4.33 16.06 7.78
C GLY A 63 5.56 16.38 6.93
N LEU A 64 5.35 16.88 5.71
CA LEU A 64 6.41 17.14 4.72
C LEU A 64 7.50 18.11 5.23
N GLU A 65 7.11 19.08 6.04
CA GLU A 65 8.01 20.07 6.66
C GLU A 65 9.05 19.44 7.60
N HIS A 66 8.80 18.23 8.09
CA HIS A 66 9.75 17.49 8.91
C HIS A 66 10.86 16.82 8.10
N LEU A 67 10.67 16.65 6.79
CA LEU A 67 11.71 16.13 5.89
C LEU A 67 12.73 17.22 5.53
N PRO A 68 13.99 16.89 5.21
CA PRO A 68 14.93 17.86 4.64
C PRO A 68 14.44 18.41 3.30
N GLU A 69 14.79 19.65 2.97
CA GLU A 69 14.25 20.38 1.81
C GLU A 69 14.34 19.60 0.48
N GLY A 70 15.49 18.97 0.21
CA GLY A 70 15.70 18.16 -1.01
C GLY A 70 14.84 16.90 -1.12
N TYR A 71 14.11 16.54 -0.06
CA TYR A 71 13.25 15.36 0.01
C TYR A 71 11.75 15.71 0.08
N ARG A 72 11.39 16.99 -0.03
CA ARG A 72 10.00 17.48 0.01
C ARG A 72 9.33 17.55 -1.37
N ASP A 73 10.09 17.32 -2.45
CA ASP A 73 9.72 17.63 -3.83
C ASP A 73 8.57 16.79 -4.39
N THR A 74 8.39 15.56 -3.91
CA THR A 74 7.49 14.59 -4.57
C THR A 74 6.57 13.82 -3.64
N ASN A 75 6.58 14.12 -2.34
CA ASN A 75 5.84 13.41 -1.30
C ASN A 75 6.15 11.90 -1.18
N VAL A 76 6.88 11.28 -2.11
CA VAL A 76 7.13 9.83 -2.12
C VAL A 76 7.78 9.35 -0.82
N LEU A 77 8.78 10.07 -0.31
CA LEU A 77 9.39 9.73 0.98
C LEU A 77 8.43 9.93 2.16
N HIS A 78 7.60 10.97 2.12
CA HIS A 78 6.59 11.20 3.16
C HIS A 78 5.56 10.07 3.20
N GLU A 79 5.02 9.69 2.05
CA GLU A 79 4.11 8.55 1.93
C GLU A 79 4.78 7.24 2.37
N LEU A 80 6.08 7.07 2.07
CA LEU A 80 6.82 5.89 2.50
C LEU A 80 6.90 5.83 4.03
N VAL A 81 7.21 6.94 4.70
CA VAL A 81 7.26 7.02 6.16
C VAL A 81 5.88 6.71 6.75
N LYS A 82 4.79 7.23 6.17
CA LYS A 82 3.42 6.94 6.60
C LYS A 82 3.07 5.46 6.43
N ALA A 83 3.41 4.85 5.30
CA ALA A 83 3.20 3.42 5.06
C ALA A 83 3.99 2.55 6.05
N ILE A 84 5.24 2.91 6.36
CA ILE A 84 6.02 2.22 7.40
C ILE A 84 5.37 2.38 8.76
N ALA A 85 4.88 3.57 9.10
CA ALA A 85 4.25 3.82 10.37
C ALA A 85 2.96 3.00 10.57
N GLU A 86 2.19 2.84 9.50
CA GLU A 86 1.01 1.98 9.45
C GLU A 86 1.38 0.49 9.67
N LEU A 87 2.49 0.03 9.11
CA LEU A 87 3.02 -1.34 9.28
C LEU A 87 3.82 -1.55 10.57
N THR A 88 4.10 -0.50 11.34
CA THR A 88 4.89 -0.56 12.58
C THR A 88 4.03 -1.06 13.72
N VAL A 89 4.54 -2.06 14.45
CA VAL A 89 3.84 -2.78 15.52
C VAL A 89 4.58 -2.59 16.84
N ARG A 90 3.84 -2.32 17.90
CA ARG A 90 4.36 -2.39 19.27
C ARG A 90 4.33 -3.84 19.74
N ILE A 91 5.46 -4.34 20.21
CA ILE A 91 5.58 -5.70 20.75
C ILE A 91 5.86 -5.58 22.25
N GLN A 92 5.11 -6.32 23.05
CA GLN A 92 5.35 -6.50 24.47
C GLN A 92 5.59 -7.98 24.76
N VAL A 93 6.62 -8.28 25.54
CA VAL A 93 7.05 -9.63 25.92
C VAL A 93 7.09 -9.68 27.45
N ASN A 94 6.45 -10.66 28.08
CA ASN A 94 6.30 -10.69 29.53
C ASN A 94 7.21 -11.71 30.24
N THR A 95 7.85 -12.60 29.49
CA THR A 95 8.75 -13.63 30.04
C THR A 95 10.11 -13.60 29.34
N VAL A 96 11.14 -14.07 30.05
CA VAL A 96 12.48 -14.29 29.50
C VAL A 96 12.74 -15.79 29.39
N SER A 97 13.02 -16.26 28.18
CA SER A 97 13.22 -17.69 27.92
C SER A 97 14.45 -18.24 28.65
N PRO A 98 14.36 -19.44 29.26
CA PRO A 98 15.51 -20.12 29.84
C PRO A 98 16.56 -20.54 28.78
N TYR A 99 16.17 -20.56 27.50
CA TYR A 99 17.00 -21.02 26.39
C TYR A 99 17.87 -19.91 25.77
N ARG A 100 17.76 -18.66 26.23
CA ARG A 100 18.68 -17.59 25.78
C ARG A 100 20.14 -18.01 25.98
N PRO A 101 21.04 -17.83 24.99
CA PRO A 101 22.45 -18.17 25.16
C PRO A 101 23.13 -17.23 26.15
N GLU A 102 24.26 -17.64 26.72
CA GLU A 102 25.06 -16.78 27.61
C GLU A 102 25.73 -15.65 26.86
N PHE A 103 26.24 -15.95 25.66
CA PHE A 103 26.96 -15.03 24.81
C PHE A 103 26.35 -14.98 23.42
N TRP A 104 26.59 -13.88 22.70
CA TRP A 104 26.36 -13.87 21.25
C TRP A 104 27.20 -14.97 20.58
N PRO A 105 26.70 -15.60 19.50
CA PRO A 105 27.42 -16.68 18.82
C PRO A 105 28.85 -16.28 18.47
N GLU A 106 29.80 -17.18 18.75
CA GLU A 106 31.24 -17.00 18.46
C GLU A 106 31.88 -15.78 19.15
N SER A 107 31.29 -15.29 20.23
CA SER A 107 31.81 -14.15 20.99
C SER A 107 31.85 -14.44 22.50
N THR A 108 32.48 -13.54 23.25
CA THR A 108 32.40 -13.47 24.71
C THR A 108 31.47 -12.35 25.19
N VAL A 109 30.75 -11.70 24.27
CA VAL A 109 29.83 -10.60 24.58
C VAL A 109 28.54 -11.19 25.14
N PRO A 110 28.08 -10.79 26.35
CA PRO A 110 26.85 -11.33 26.93
C PRO A 110 25.62 -11.12 26.05
N TYR A 111 24.78 -12.14 25.95
CA TYR A 111 23.52 -12.03 25.22
C TYR A 111 22.46 -11.29 26.05
N PRO A 112 21.60 -10.46 25.42
CA PRO A 112 20.60 -9.69 26.15
C PRO A 112 19.67 -10.57 26.99
N CYS A 113 19.44 -10.14 28.24
CA CYS A 113 18.54 -10.81 29.20
C CYS A 113 18.98 -12.20 29.69
N PHE A 114 20.19 -12.69 29.37
CA PHE A 114 20.64 -14.00 29.85
C PHE A 114 20.60 -14.12 31.39
N GLY A 115 21.02 -13.09 32.12
CA GLY A 115 20.99 -13.07 33.59
C GLY A 115 19.59 -12.94 34.20
N LEU A 116 18.56 -12.79 33.36
CA LEU A 116 17.17 -12.57 33.75
C LEU A 116 16.26 -13.74 33.37
N LYS A 117 16.82 -14.89 32.99
CA LYS A 117 16.09 -16.11 32.66
C LYS A 117 15.04 -16.46 33.71
N GLU A 118 13.90 -16.97 33.24
CA GLU A 118 12.79 -17.45 34.07
C GLU A 118 12.14 -16.37 34.95
N ARG A 119 12.52 -15.10 34.77
CA ARG A 119 11.85 -13.97 35.43
C ARG A 119 10.71 -13.46 34.57
N GLU A 120 9.63 -13.09 35.24
CA GLU A 120 8.55 -12.30 34.67
C GLU A 120 9.00 -10.84 34.65
N ILE A 121 9.40 -10.37 33.46
CA ILE A 121 9.84 -8.99 33.26
C ILE A 121 9.23 -8.52 31.96
N ILE A 122 8.53 -7.38 32.01
CA ILE A 122 7.93 -6.78 30.84
C ILE A 122 9.00 -6.07 30.03
N ARG A 123 9.08 -6.46 28.76
CA ARG A 123 9.95 -5.87 27.75
C ARG A 123 9.13 -5.38 26.59
N THR A 124 9.50 -4.23 26.06
CA THR A 124 8.81 -3.67 24.89
C THR A 124 9.78 -3.29 23.80
N GLY A 125 9.33 -3.42 22.56
CA GLY A 125 10.04 -2.95 21.39
C GLY A 125 9.12 -2.78 20.20
N SER A 126 9.73 -2.66 19.03
CA SER A 126 9.04 -2.44 17.76
C SER A 126 9.22 -3.62 16.82
N GLY A 127 8.23 -3.85 15.96
CA GLY A 127 8.34 -4.70 14.79
C GLY A 127 7.74 -4.02 13.57
N ARG A 128 7.89 -4.67 12.42
CA ARG A 128 7.31 -4.22 11.16
C ARG A 128 6.65 -5.38 10.44
N ILE A 129 5.40 -5.21 10.01
CA ILE A 129 4.75 -6.15 9.11
C ILE A 129 5.49 -6.12 7.78
N ARG A 130 6.04 -7.28 7.39
CA ARG A 130 6.79 -7.46 6.14
C ARG A 130 5.87 -7.90 5.01
N SER A 131 4.98 -8.84 5.29
CA SER A 131 4.10 -9.43 4.29
C SER A 131 2.77 -9.82 4.91
N VAL A 132 1.73 -9.85 4.08
CA VAL A 132 0.38 -10.30 4.44
C VAL A 132 -0.09 -11.26 3.36
N ILE A 133 -0.39 -12.49 3.75
CA ILE A 133 -0.72 -13.57 2.82
C ILE A 133 -2.15 -14.03 3.08
N LYS A 134 -3.03 -13.79 2.11
CA LYS A 134 -4.40 -14.29 2.12
C LYS A 134 -4.45 -15.77 1.76
N TYR A 135 -5.26 -16.53 2.50
CA TYR A 135 -5.61 -17.92 2.25
C TYR A 135 -7.11 -18.08 2.11
N ASP A 136 -7.54 -18.87 1.14
CA ASP A 136 -8.91 -19.37 0.97
C ASP A 136 -8.86 -20.89 0.89
N ASN A 137 -9.49 -21.56 1.86
CA ASN A 137 -9.50 -23.02 1.97
C ASN A 137 -8.08 -23.64 1.98
N GLY A 138 -7.11 -22.91 2.52
CA GLY A 138 -5.71 -23.36 2.64
C GLY A 138 -4.84 -23.10 1.40
N TYR A 139 -5.34 -22.38 0.41
CA TYR A 139 -4.59 -21.97 -0.77
C TYR A 139 -4.46 -20.44 -0.82
N ASN A 140 -3.28 -19.95 -1.17
CA ASN A 140 -3.06 -18.52 -1.37
C ASN A 140 -3.45 -18.07 -2.79
N LYS A 141 -3.32 -16.76 -3.08
CA LYS A 141 -3.64 -16.17 -4.40
C LYS A 141 -2.84 -16.72 -5.59
N PHE A 142 -1.83 -17.55 -5.33
CA PHE A 142 -0.97 -18.18 -6.33
C PHE A 142 -1.13 -19.71 -6.37
N ASP A 143 -2.25 -20.23 -5.87
CA ASP A 143 -2.54 -21.67 -5.71
C ASP A 143 -1.50 -22.42 -4.84
N GLY A 144 -0.71 -21.68 -4.06
CA GLY A 144 0.24 -22.22 -3.12
C GLY A 144 -0.48 -22.74 -1.88
N LYS A 145 -0.35 -24.04 -1.62
CA LYS A 145 -0.88 -24.67 -0.40
C LYS A 145 -0.17 -24.14 0.84
N HIS A 146 -0.93 -23.90 1.91
CA HIS A 146 -0.40 -23.51 3.20
C HIS A 146 0.62 -24.55 3.73
N LYS A 147 1.76 -24.10 4.27
CA LYS A 147 2.88 -24.99 4.68
C LYS A 147 2.48 -26.08 5.70
N LYS A 148 1.54 -25.76 6.60
CA LYS A 148 1.02 -26.67 7.64
C LYS A 148 -0.34 -27.29 7.29
N ASP A 149 -0.75 -27.24 6.02
CA ASP A 149 -2.02 -27.81 5.53
C ASP A 149 -3.29 -27.30 6.25
N HIS A 150 -3.26 -26.07 6.77
CA HIS A 150 -4.42 -25.44 7.38
C HIS A 150 -5.41 -25.02 6.29
N THR A 151 -6.64 -25.50 6.38
CA THR A 151 -7.73 -25.14 5.46
C THR A 151 -8.65 -24.04 6.02
N ALA A 152 -8.51 -23.70 7.29
CA ALA A 152 -9.29 -22.67 7.95
C ALA A 152 -8.43 -21.85 8.93
N CYS A 153 -8.93 -20.67 9.30
CA CYS A 153 -8.27 -19.74 10.21
C CYS A 153 -8.01 -20.39 11.55
N THR A 154 -6.82 -20.12 12.09
CA THR A 154 -6.42 -20.68 13.39
C THR A 154 -6.31 -19.62 14.50
N CYS A 155 -6.82 -18.41 14.30
CA CYS A 155 -6.91 -17.40 15.37
C CYS A 155 -7.80 -17.88 16.53
N HIS A 156 -7.68 -17.28 17.70
CA HIS A 156 -8.39 -17.68 18.92
C HIS A 156 -9.91 -17.71 18.72
N LYS A 157 -10.46 -16.68 18.06
CA LYS A 157 -11.89 -16.62 17.72
C LYS A 157 -12.35 -17.80 16.87
N CYS A 158 -11.58 -18.17 15.84
CA CYS A 158 -11.93 -19.27 14.95
C CYS A 158 -11.70 -20.64 15.59
N GLN A 159 -10.69 -20.79 16.46
CA GLN A 159 -10.46 -22.02 17.21
C GLN A 159 -11.59 -22.35 18.19
N GLN A 160 -12.29 -21.34 18.70
CA GLN A 160 -13.43 -21.49 19.59
C GLN A 160 -14.77 -21.59 18.85
N SER A 161 -14.78 -21.40 17.54
CA SER A 161 -15.98 -21.45 16.71
C SER A 161 -16.15 -22.85 16.13
N ASP A 162 -17.39 -23.36 16.12
CA ASP A 162 -17.74 -24.57 15.37
C ASP A 162 -17.64 -24.39 13.85
N VAL A 163 -17.62 -23.13 13.39
CA VAL A 163 -17.51 -22.73 11.98
C VAL A 163 -16.32 -21.79 11.84
N PRO A 164 -15.08 -22.30 11.73
CA PRO A 164 -13.91 -21.48 11.53
C PRO A 164 -13.93 -20.84 10.12
N CYS A 165 -13.41 -19.61 10.01
CA CYS A 165 -13.37 -18.91 8.72
C CYS A 165 -12.44 -19.63 7.74
N THR A 166 -12.91 -19.94 6.53
CA THR A 166 -12.08 -20.54 5.46
C THR A 166 -11.22 -19.50 4.74
N ILE A 167 -11.61 -18.22 4.80
CA ILE A 167 -10.83 -17.07 4.32
C ILE A 167 -10.13 -16.44 5.52
N TRP A 168 -8.80 -16.32 5.44
CA TRP A 168 -7.97 -15.82 6.53
C TRP A 168 -6.61 -15.34 6.03
N TRP A 169 -5.81 -14.76 6.92
CA TRP A 169 -4.50 -14.21 6.57
C TRP A 169 -3.43 -14.58 7.59
N GLU A 170 -2.20 -14.71 7.08
CA GLU A 170 -0.97 -14.66 7.87
C GLU A 170 -0.30 -13.30 7.68
N ALA A 171 0.06 -12.64 8.78
CA ALA A 171 0.92 -11.47 8.79
C ALA A 171 2.31 -11.88 9.28
N GLU A 172 3.32 -11.70 8.43
CA GLU A 172 4.72 -11.87 8.80
C GLU A 172 5.25 -10.59 9.45
N LEU A 173 5.74 -10.68 10.67
CA LEU A 173 6.26 -9.57 11.46
C LEU A 173 7.77 -9.75 11.69
N LEU A 174 8.55 -8.74 11.32
CA LEU A 174 9.98 -8.68 11.62
C LEU A 174 10.22 -7.89 12.92
N THR A 175 11.04 -8.44 13.82
CA THR A 175 11.54 -7.75 15.01
C THR A 175 12.94 -8.26 15.37
N ALA A 176 13.48 -7.79 16.50
CA ALA A 176 14.77 -8.21 17.00
C ALA A 176 14.69 -9.52 17.82
N THR A 177 15.68 -10.42 17.68
CA THR A 177 15.75 -11.63 18.52
C THR A 177 16.13 -11.31 19.97
N SER A 178 16.82 -10.20 20.19
CA SER A 178 17.09 -9.62 21.49
C SER A 178 15.79 -9.27 22.22
N LEU A 179 14.73 -8.89 21.48
CA LEU A 179 13.38 -8.70 22.00
C LEU A 179 12.62 -10.02 22.16
N VAL A 180 12.40 -10.77 21.07
CA VAL A 180 11.69 -12.07 21.08
C VAL A 180 12.62 -13.18 20.63
N PHE A 181 13.01 -14.05 21.56
CA PHE A 181 14.03 -15.07 21.31
C PHE A 181 13.46 -16.37 20.71
N ASP A 182 12.33 -16.86 21.22
CA ASP A 182 11.77 -18.16 20.86
C ASP A 182 10.25 -18.24 21.14
N ASP A 183 9.69 -19.44 20.93
CA ASP A 183 8.27 -19.72 21.17
C ASP A 183 7.87 -19.64 22.66
N GLU A 184 8.81 -19.72 23.61
CA GLU A 184 8.49 -19.58 25.03
C GLU A 184 8.17 -18.12 25.35
N GLU A 185 8.96 -17.19 24.81
CA GLU A 185 8.70 -15.75 24.97
C GLU A 185 7.47 -15.31 24.17
N VAL A 186 7.25 -15.87 22.98
CA VAL A 186 6.13 -15.47 22.13
C VAL A 186 4.77 -15.80 22.75
N ARG A 187 4.66 -16.90 23.53
CA ARG A 187 3.41 -17.32 24.19
C ARG A 187 2.87 -16.29 25.18
N SER A 188 3.77 -15.52 25.80
CA SER A 188 3.42 -14.47 26.75
C SER A 188 3.46 -13.07 26.12
N SER A 189 3.62 -12.99 24.79
CA SER A 189 3.78 -11.74 24.07
C SER A 189 2.47 -11.21 23.52
N SER A 190 2.45 -9.91 23.23
CA SER A 190 1.35 -9.26 22.52
C SER A 190 1.87 -8.31 21.44
N CYS A 191 1.12 -8.21 20.34
CA CYS A 191 1.41 -7.32 19.23
C CYS A 191 0.23 -6.34 19.06
N ARG A 192 0.50 -5.04 19.20
CA ARG A 192 -0.50 -3.97 19.06
C ARG A 192 -0.18 -3.09 17.85
N LEU A 193 -1.19 -2.92 17.01
CA LEU A 193 -1.19 -2.03 15.84
C LEU A 193 -1.74 -0.65 16.21
N PHE A 194 -1.39 0.34 15.39
CA PHE A 194 -1.98 1.69 15.40
C PHE A 194 -1.95 2.42 16.76
N TYR A 195 -0.94 2.15 17.60
CA TYR A 195 -0.77 2.83 18.89
C TYR A 195 -0.08 4.18 18.74
N ASP A 196 -0.81 5.16 18.20
CA ASP A 196 -0.28 6.46 17.79
C ASP A 196 -0.54 7.55 18.85
N THR A 197 -1.63 7.41 19.60
CA THR A 197 -2.08 8.32 20.67
C THR A 197 -2.57 7.51 21.88
N PRO A 198 -2.68 8.12 23.08
CA PRO A 198 -3.19 7.42 24.26
C PRO A 198 -4.60 6.85 24.06
N ASP A 199 -5.45 7.55 23.28
CA ASP A 199 -6.83 7.16 22.99
C ASP A 199 -6.96 6.22 21.78
N SER A 200 -5.85 5.78 21.19
CA SER A 200 -5.87 4.88 20.03
C SER A 200 -6.57 3.56 20.37
N PRO A 201 -7.47 3.07 19.50
CA PRO A 201 -8.16 1.80 19.73
C PRO A 201 -7.16 0.65 19.90
N VAL A 202 -7.50 -0.32 20.74
CA VAL A 202 -6.68 -1.52 20.91
C VAL A 202 -6.94 -2.44 19.72
N VAL A 203 -6.00 -2.45 18.77
CA VAL A 203 -6.00 -3.39 17.65
C VAL A 203 -4.84 -4.37 17.85
N SER A 204 -5.16 -5.60 18.22
CA SER A 204 -4.15 -6.63 18.52
C SER A 204 -4.11 -7.70 17.44
N LEU A 205 -2.91 -8.17 17.14
CA LEU A 205 -2.71 -9.36 16.31
C LEU A 205 -2.75 -10.61 17.20
N ASP A 206 -3.43 -11.64 16.71
CA ASP A 206 -3.71 -12.86 17.47
C ASP A 206 -2.78 -14.01 17.03
N LYS A 207 -2.61 -14.99 17.91
CA LYS A 207 -1.82 -16.21 17.71
C LYS A 207 -0.45 -15.96 17.08
N ILE A 208 0.41 -15.33 17.87
CA ILE A 208 1.79 -15.05 17.50
C ILE A 208 2.59 -16.34 17.62
N THR A 209 3.33 -16.71 16.57
CA THR A 209 4.24 -17.86 16.54
C THR A 209 5.58 -17.46 15.96
N VAL A 210 6.65 -18.14 16.34
CA VAL A 210 7.96 -17.90 15.72
C VAL A 210 8.09 -18.74 14.45
N ASP A 211 8.47 -18.12 13.34
CA ASP A 211 8.78 -18.82 12.09
C ASP A 211 10.29 -19.00 11.90
N ASN A 212 11.07 -17.96 12.19
CA ASN A 212 12.52 -18.00 12.02
C ASN A 212 13.24 -17.08 13.02
N VAL A 213 14.36 -17.56 13.56
CA VAL A 213 15.19 -16.88 14.57
C VAL A 213 16.62 -16.89 14.06
N ASN A 214 17.20 -15.70 13.91
CA ASN A 214 18.62 -15.55 13.65
C ASN A 214 19.24 -14.68 14.74
N ILE A 215 19.98 -15.32 15.65
CA ILE A 215 20.66 -14.66 16.75
C ILE A 215 21.78 -13.76 16.22
N VAL A 216 22.53 -14.20 15.21
CA VAL A 216 23.69 -13.44 14.69
C VAL A 216 23.26 -12.10 14.08
N GLU A 217 22.11 -12.07 13.41
CA GLU A 217 21.59 -10.88 12.73
C GLU A 217 20.63 -10.06 13.59
N ASP A 218 20.48 -10.43 14.86
CA ASP A 218 19.45 -9.93 15.77
C ASP A 218 18.06 -9.84 15.12
N ARG A 219 17.64 -10.91 14.42
CA ARG A 219 16.39 -10.93 13.65
C ARG A 219 15.47 -12.07 14.04
N CYS A 220 14.23 -11.74 14.35
CA CYS A 220 13.14 -12.66 14.61
C CYS A 220 12.01 -12.41 13.61
N LEU A 221 11.51 -13.48 12.99
CA LEU A 221 10.33 -13.49 12.14
C LEU A 221 9.19 -14.17 12.89
N LEU A 222 8.13 -13.43 13.15
CA LEU A 222 6.92 -13.91 13.78
C LEU A 222 5.80 -14.02 12.74
N ILE A 223 4.89 -14.97 12.93
CA ILE A 223 3.65 -15.09 12.18
C ILE A 223 2.48 -14.83 13.12
N CYS A 224 1.60 -13.92 12.71
CA CYS A 224 0.32 -13.69 13.36
C CYS A 224 -0.82 -14.12 12.42
N VAL A 225 -1.95 -14.53 12.98
CA VAL A 225 -3.10 -15.04 12.22
C VAL A 225 -4.34 -14.22 12.50
N SER A 226 -5.09 -13.85 11.46
CA SER A 226 -6.38 -13.17 11.61
C SER A 226 -7.37 -13.55 10.52
N CYS A 227 -8.67 -13.47 10.85
CA CYS A 227 -9.77 -13.53 9.90
C CYS A 227 -10.55 -12.20 9.82
N ASP A 228 -10.00 -11.11 10.37
CA ASP A 228 -10.56 -9.77 10.23
C ASP A 228 -10.24 -9.23 8.84
N VAL A 229 -11.23 -9.32 7.95
CA VAL A 229 -11.10 -8.94 6.54
C VAL A 229 -10.68 -7.48 6.40
N ALA A 230 -11.33 -6.57 7.13
CA ALA A 230 -11.10 -5.14 6.98
C ALA A 230 -9.68 -4.75 7.43
N LEU A 231 -9.22 -5.31 8.56
CA LEU A 231 -7.87 -5.10 9.06
C LEU A 231 -6.83 -5.66 8.09
N MET A 232 -7.00 -6.92 7.68
CA MET A 232 -5.98 -7.63 6.91
C MET A 232 -5.86 -7.13 5.48
N GLU A 233 -6.98 -6.76 4.83
CA GLU A 233 -6.93 -6.12 3.51
C GLU A 233 -6.32 -4.72 3.55
N ARG A 234 -6.53 -3.96 4.64
CA ARG A 234 -5.83 -2.69 4.85
C ARG A 234 -4.32 -2.91 4.93
N LEU A 235 -3.87 -3.86 5.75
CA LEU A 235 -2.44 -4.18 5.90
C LEU A 235 -1.82 -4.72 4.60
N GLU A 236 -2.52 -5.60 3.87
CA GLU A 236 -2.05 -6.10 2.56
C GLU A 236 -1.83 -4.95 1.58
N LYS A 237 -2.80 -4.05 1.45
CA LYS A 237 -2.67 -2.85 0.60
C LYS A 237 -1.54 -1.94 1.05
N THR A 238 -1.33 -1.77 2.36
CA THR A 238 -0.21 -0.96 2.87
C THR A 238 1.14 -1.60 2.59
N VAL A 239 1.28 -2.93 2.67
CA VAL A 239 2.50 -3.64 2.27
C VAL A 239 2.79 -3.43 0.79
N GLU A 240 1.77 -3.57 -0.06
CA GLU A 240 1.92 -3.34 -1.51
C GLU A 240 2.35 -1.90 -1.83
N LEU A 241 1.73 -0.92 -1.15
CA LEU A 241 2.10 0.50 -1.26
C LEU A 241 3.53 0.75 -0.75
N PHE A 242 3.91 0.17 0.39
CA PHE A 242 5.26 0.27 0.93
C PHE A 242 6.30 -0.22 -0.07
N ASP A 243 6.09 -1.39 -0.67
CA ASP A 243 7.02 -1.96 -1.65
C ASP A 243 7.18 -1.01 -2.85
N GLU A 244 6.07 -0.48 -3.37
CA GLU A 244 6.09 0.46 -4.49
C GLU A 244 6.83 1.76 -4.17
N LEU A 245 6.53 2.37 -3.02
CA LEU A 245 7.17 3.60 -2.57
C LEU A 245 8.66 3.39 -2.27
N MET A 246 9.04 2.25 -1.68
CA MET A 246 10.45 1.90 -1.44
C MET A 246 11.24 1.87 -2.75
N TRP A 247 10.66 1.30 -3.80
CA TRP A 247 11.30 1.29 -5.13
C TRP A 247 11.46 2.68 -5.70
N ASP A 248 10.44 3.53 -5.59
CA ASP A 248 10.49 4.89 -6.12
C ASP A 248 11.48 5.77 -5.34
N VAL A 249 11.52 5.64 -4.01
CA VAL A 249 12.53 6.29 -3.16
C VAL A 249 13.93 5.79 -3.53
N HIS A 250 14.11 4.48 -3.66
CA HIS A 250 15.40 3.91 -4.05
C HIS A 250 15.87 4.43 -5.42
N ASP A 251 15.02 4.34 -6.44
CA ASP A 251 15.35 4.79 -7.80
C ASP A 251 15.74 6.27 -7.85
N ARG A 252 15.03 7.11 -7.07
CA ARG A 252 15.25 8.55 -7.02
C ARG A 252 16.52 8.95 -6.28
N TYR A 253 16.74 8.37 -5.10
CA TYR A 253 17.80 8.83 -4.20
C TYR A 253 19.02 7.91 -4.15
N LYS A 254 19.08 6.82 -4.93
CA LYS A 254 20.27 5.93 -4.96
C LYS A 254 21.57 6.67 -5.28
N ALA A 255 21.52 7.68 -6.14
CA ALA A 255 22.71 8.42 -6.56
C ALA A 255 23.25 9.35 -5.47
N SER A 256 22.39 9.83 -4.57
CA SER A 256 22.76 10.71 -3.44
C SER A 256 22.82 9.99 -2.10
N ARG A 257 22.54 8.68 -2.05
CA ARG A 257 22.50 7.86 -0.82
C ARG A 257 23.71 8.08 0.08
N ASP A 258 24.91 8.01 -0.48
CA ASP A 258 26.17 8.09 0.28
C ASP A 258 26.59 9.54 0.58
N VAL A 259 25.95 10.52 -0.08
CA VAL A 259 26.18 11.96 0.12
C VAL A 259 25.26 12.49 1.22
N ASP A 260 23.95 12.31 1.04
CA ASP A 260 22.93 12.86 1.95
C ASP A 260 22.80 12.03 3.22
N LYS A 261 23.05 10.73 3.09
CA LYS A 261 23.01 9.72 4.16
C LYS A 261 21.71 9.71 4.97
N LEU A 262 20.61 10.16 4.36
CA LEU A 262 19.33 10.28 5.05
C LEU A 262 18.91 8.93 5.63
N THR A 263 18.44 8.94 6.87
CA THR A 263 17.89 7.79 7.58
C THR A 263 16.67 8.26 8.35
N PHE A 264 15.63 7.43 8.37
CA PHE A 264 14.51 7.63 9.26
C PHE A 264 14.17 6.31 9.96
N VAL A 265 13.55 6.41 11.12
CA VAL A 265 13.08 5.28 11.92
C VAL A 265 11.66 5.57 12.34
N VAL A 266 10.79 4.57 12.23
CA VAL A 266 9.46 4.60 12.86
C VAL A 266 9.43 3.51 13.92
N SER A 267 9.16 3.88 15.16
CA SER A 267 9.25 2.96 16.29
C SER A 267 8.35 3.38 17.45
N HIS A 268 8.20 2.47 18.40
CA HIS A 268 7.67 2.70 19.74
C HIS A 268 8.84 2.82 20.71
N PRO A 269 9.48 3.99 20.84
CA PRO A 269 10.60 4.18 21.76
C PRO A 269 10.15 3.86 23.17
N HIS A 270 10.89 2.99 23.86
CA HIS A 270 10.53 2.49 25.19
C HIS A 270 9.14 1.82 25.26
N GLY A 271 8.56 1.40 24.14
CA GLY A 271 7.17 0.91 24.08
C GLY A 271 6.11 2.03 24.16
N TYR A 272 6.52 3.30 24.13
CA TYR A 272 5.61 4.44 24.17
C TYR A 272 4.88 4.66 22.82
N LEU A 273 4.17 5.78 22.70
CA LEU A 273 3.48 6.19 21.48
C LEU A 273 4.42 6.18 20.28
N LYS A 274 3.89 5.84 19.10
CA LYS A 274 4.68 5.74 17.88
C LYS A 274 5.31 7.08 17.49
N GLN A 275 6.61 7.06 17.24
CA GLN A 275 7.40 8.23 16.86
C GLN A 275 8.10 8.00 15.52
N VAL A 276 8.39 9.11 14.84
CA VAL A 276 9.27 9.18 13.67
C VAL A 276 10.53 9.93 14.09
N SER A 277 11.69 9.36 13.77
CA SER A 277 12.99 10.00 13.95
C SER A 277 13.66 10.15 12.59
N ILE A 278 14.25 11.31 12.30
CA ILE A 278 14.98 11.58 11.06
C ILE A 278 16.40 12.00 11.40
N GLY A 279 17.37 11.49 10.65
CA GLY A 279 18.77 11.82 10.83
C GLY A 279 19.63 11.36 9.66
N GLN A 280 20.93 11.25 9.92
CA GLN A 280 21.91 10.80 8.94
C GLN A 280 22.75 9.66 9.50
N TRP A 281 22.98 8.62 8.70
CA TRP A 281 23.94 7.59 9.08
C TRP A 281 25.37 8.15 8.95
N LYS A 282 26.24 7.85 9.92
CA LYS A 282 27.61 8.39 9.94
C LYS A 282 28.60 7.42 9.31
N ASN A 283 28.59 6.20 9.83
CA ASN A 283 29.50 5.13 9.47
C ASN A 283 28.74 3.98 8.83
N VAL A 284 29.34 3.30 7.85
CA VAL A 284 28.91 1.96 7.43
C VAL A 284 29.88 0.98 8.06
N TYR A 285 29.35 0.04 8.82
CA TYR A 285 30.11 -1.10 9.31
C TYR A 285 29.79 -2.29 8.40
N GLN A 286 30.82 -2.95 7.87
CA GLN A 286 30.62 -4.24 7.21
C GLN A 286 30.41 -5.28 8.30
N PHE A 287 29.18 -5.78 8.40
CA PHE A 287 28.90 -6.91 9.26
C PHE A 287 29.48 -8.15 8.60
N ILE A 288 30.64 -8.60 9.09
CA ILE A 288 31.22 -9.86 8.66
C ILE A 288 30.40 -10.93 9.33
N ARG A 289 29.46 -11.47 8.58
CA ARG A 289 28.73 -12.65 9.02
C ARG A 289 29.80 -13.72 9.25
N PRO A 290 29.80 -14.43 10.39
CA PRO A 290 30.35 -15.78 10.45
C PRO A 290 29.46 -16.70 9.61
N ARG A 291 29.33 -16.39 8.32
CA ARG A 291 29.03 -17.40 7.33
C ARG A 291 30.31 -18.24 7.27
N LYS A 292 30.18 -19.55 7.03
CA LYS A 292 31.29 -20.28 6.41
C LYS A 292 31.75 -19.40 5.25
N LEU A 293 32.93 -18.78 5.39
CA LEU A 293 33.58 -18.07 4.30
C LEU A 293 33.55 -19.05 3.14
N VAL A 294 32.64 -18.84 2.19
CA VAL A 294 32.73 -19.50 0.91
C VAL A 294 33.84 -18.71 0.23
N LEU A 295 35.08 -19.03 0.61
CA LEU A 295 36.25 -18.63 -0.14
C LEU A 295 35.96 -19.06 -1.57
N ASP A 296 35.80 -18.07 -2.43
CA ASP A 296 35.52 -18.23 -3.86
C ASP A 296 34.15 -18.83 -4.19
N GLU A 297 33.06 -18.10 -3.95
CA GLU A 297 31.80 -18.51 -4.57
C GLU A 297 31.96 -18.52 -6.11
N PRO A 298 31.80 -19.69 -6.76
CA PRO A 298 32.12 -19.79 -8.17
C PRO A 298 31.08 -19.03 -9.01
N PRO A 299 31.51 -18.39 -10.12
CA PRO A 299 30.61 -17.70 -11.04
C PRO A 299 29.42 -18.58 -11.45
N LEU A 300 28.23 -17.97 -11.51
CA LEU A 300 27.01 -18.64 -11.95
C LEU A 300 26.68 -18.22 -13.38
N LYS A 301 26.66 -19.18 -14.30
CA LYS A 301 26.34 -18.99 -15.71
C LYS A 301 24.93 -19.50 -16.00
N LEU A 302 24.05 -18.62 -16.44
CA LEU A 302 22.64 -18.87 -16.71
C LEU A 302 22.31 -18.49 -18.15
N THR A 303 21.19 -19.00 -18.66
CA THR A 303 20.58 -18.51 -19.91
C THR A 303 19.23 -17.90 -19.58
N ILE A 304 19.04 -16.65 -20.00
CA ILE A 304 17.80 -15.92 -19.75
C ILE A 304 16.98 -15.95 -21.03
N VAL A 305 15.73 -16.38 -20.91
CA VAL A 305 14.76 -16.44 -22.00
C VAL A 305 13.75 -15.31 -21.81
N HIS A 306 13.81 -14.29 -22.66
CA HIS A 306 12.88 -13.15 -22.63
C HIS A 306 12.15 -13.03 -23.97
N GLY A 307 10.88 -13.46 -24.00
CA GLY A 307 10.11 -13.58 -25.24
C GLY A 307 10.80 -14.54 -26.22
N ARG A 308 11.15 -14.04 -27.42
CA ARG A 308 11.89 -14.81 -28.44
C ARG A 308 13.41 -14.72 -28.29
N ARG A 309 13.91 -13.84 -27.42
CA ARG A 309 15.35 -13.64 -27.21
C ARG A 309 15.85 -14.59 -26.12
N GLN A 310 17.02 -15.17 -26.36
CA GLN A 310 17.77 -15.91 -25.34
C GLN A 310 19.17 -15.30 -25.26
N PHE A 311 19.65 -15.04 -24.05
CA PHE A 311 20.99 -14.48 -23.86
C PHE A 311 21.67 -15.08 -22.62
N PRO A 312 22.98 -15.33 -22.68
CA PRO A 312 23.73 -15.84 -21.54
C PRO A 312 23.96 -14.73 -20.51
N VAL A 313 23.85 -15.08 -19.23
CA VAL A 313 24.18 -14.21 -18.10
C VAL A 313 25.24 -14.89 -17.24
N CYS A 314 26.30 -14.17 -16.92
CA CYS A 314 27.35 -14.61 -16.01
C CYS A 314 27.34 -13.71 -14.78
N LEU A 315 27.00 -14.29 -13.63
CA LEU A 315 26.97 -13.61 -12.33
C LEU A 315 28.26 -13.91 -11.59
N LYS A 316 28.86 -12.85 -11.05
CA LYS A 316 30.06 -12.87 -10.22
C LYS A 316 29.85 -11.86 -9.10
N LEU A 317 30.27 -12.21 -7.88
CA LEU A 317 30.33 -11.26 -6.79
C LEU A 317 31.42 -10.22 -7.08
N ALA A 318 31.18 -8.99 -6.65
CA ALA A 318 32.20 -7.95 -6.68
C ALA A 318 33.24 -8.19 -5.56
N GLU A 319 34.45 -7.63 -5.71
CA GLU A 319 35.54 -7.83 -4.73
C GLU A 319 35.17 -7.35 -3.32
N ASN A 320 34.30 -6.34 -3.22
CA ASN A 320 33.79 -5.78 -1.97
C ASN A 320 32.63 -6.60 -1.35
N GLU A 321 32.16 -7.64 -2.04
CA GLU A 321 31.12 -8.59 -1.59
C GLU A 321 31.73 -9.98 -1.31
N ASN A 322 33.04 -10.05 -1.08
CA ASN A 322 33.72 -11.32 -0.85
C ASN A 322 33.17 -12.01 0.42
N GLY A 323 32.71 -13.26 0.28
CA GLY A 323 32.01 -14.01 1.34
C GLY A 323 30.47 -13.95 1.27
N ASP A 324 29.88 -13.18 0.35
CA ASP A 324 28.45 -13.25 0.04
C ASP A 324 28.09 -14.44 -0.86
N ARG A 325 26.80 -14.56 -1.21
CA ARG A 325 26.29 -15.57 -2.15
C ARG A 325 25.55 -14.90 -3.32
N ILE A 326 25.71 -15.42 -4.54
CA ILE A 326 25.03 -14.96 -5.74
C ILE A 326 23.54 -15.21 -5.53
N SER A 327 22.80 -14.10 -5.50
CA SER A 327 21.40 -14.01 -5.12
C SER A 327 20.52 -13.45 -6.25
N MET A 328 19.20 -13.48 -6.04
CA MET A 328 18.22 -12.87 -6.96
C MET A 328 18.50 -11.38 -7.24
N ARG A 329 19.01 -10.61 -6.28
CA ARG A 329 19.44 -9.22 -6.47
C ARG A 329 20.48 -9.09 -7.59
N HIS A 330 21.53 -9.91 -7.53
CA HIS A 330 22.62 -9.89 -8.52
C HIS A 330 22.11 -10.25 -9.91
N LEU A 331 21.20 -11.24 -10.00
CA LEU A 331 20.53 -11.57 -11.25
C LEU A 331 19.72 -10.37 -11.76
N ALA A 332 18.92 -9.74 -10.91
CA ALA A 332 18.06 -8.62 -11.28
C ALA A 332 18.84 -7.38 -11.75
N GLU A 333 19.92 -7.02 -11.07
CA GLU A 333 20.86 -5.98 -11.50
C GLU A 333 21.45 -6.31 -12.88
N LYS A 334 21.92 -7.54 -13.07
CA LYS A 334 22.51 -7.95 -14.34
C LYS A 334 21.50 -7.94 -15.49
N ILE A 335 20.27 -8.40 -15.26
CA ILE A 335 19.17 -8.29 -16.24
C ILE A 335 18.88 -6.83 -16.57
N THR A 336 18.90 -5.95 -15.58
CA THR A 336 18.69 -4.51 -15.78
C THR A 336 19.72 -3.94 -16.75
N CYS A 337 21.00 -4.28 -16.57
CA CYS A 337 22.06 -3.85 -17.48
C CYS A 337 21.89 -4.38 -18.92
N GLU A 338 21.45 -5.64 -19.08
CA GLU A 338 21.34 -6.28 -20.41
C GLU A 338 20.07 -5.90 -21.17
N THR A 339 18.97 -5.59 -20.45
CA THR A 339 17.64 -5.43 -21.06
C THR A 339 17.01 -4.06 -20.85
N GLY A 340 17.51 -3.27 -19.89
CA GLY A 340 16.88 -2.02 -19.45
C GLY A 340 15.63 -2.21 -18.59
N LEU A 341 15.17 -3.45 -18.36
CA LEU A 341 14.05 -3.72 -17.46
C LEU A 341 14.47 -3.44 -16.02
N ARG A 342 13.73 -2.59 -15.31
CA ARG A 342 14.01 -2.32 -13.90
C ARG A 342 13.72 -3.57 -13.07
N PRO A 343 14.41 -3.80 -11.93
CA PRO A 343 14.19 -4.97 -11.09
C PRO A 343 12.71 -5.24 -10.74
N ARG A 344 11.94 -4.20 -10.38
CA ARG A 344 10.49 -4.30 -10.12
C ARG A 344 9.63 -4.71 -11.32
N ASP A 345 10.13 -4.55 -12.55
CA ASP A 345 9.42 -4.94 -13.77
C ASP A 345 9.83 -6.35 -14.22
N GLN A 346 10.63 -7.07 -13.42
CA GLN A 346 11.15 -8.39 -13.76
C GLN A 346 10.38 -9.48 -13.01
N LYS A 347 9.74 -10.38 -13.77
CA LYS A 347 9.16 -11.62 -13.25
C LYS A 347 9.87 -12.83 -13.82
N TYR A 348 10.29 -13.71 -12.94
CA TYR A 348 11.12 -14.86 -13.25
C TYR A 348 10.32 -16.16 -13.08
N TYR A 349 10.48 -17.09 -14.02
CA TYR A 349 9.96 -18.44 -13.93
C TYR A 349 11.09 -19.44 -14.11
N TYR A 350 11.19 -20.38 -13.18
CA TYR A 350 12.14 -21.49 -13.23
C TYR A 350 11.52 -22.71 -12.55
N LYS A 351 11.31 -23.77 -13.33
CA LYS A 351 10.55 -24.96 -12.87
C LYS A 351 9.19 -24.49 -12.32
N ASP A 352 8.84 -24.94 -11.12
CA ASP A 352 7.58 -24.59 -10.43
C ASP A 352 7.70 -23.32 -9.58
N LEU A 353 8.83 -22.60 -9.68
CA LEU A 353 9.07 -21.39 -8.91
C LEU A 353 8.80 -20.15 -9.76
N THR A 354 8.04 -19.23 -9.20
CA THR A 354 7.75 -17.91 -9.76
C THR A 354 8.25 -16.86 -8.79
N TRP A 355 8.99 -15.87 -9.29
CA TRP A 355 9.46 -14.74 -8.49
C TRP A 355 9.09 -13.43 -9.13
N GLU A 356 8.39 -12.60 -8.38
CA GLU A 356 8.02 -11.24 -8.72
C GLU A 356 8.79 -10.29 -7.80
N ASN A 357 9.14 -9.11 -8.30
CA ASN A 357 9.79 -8.05 -7.50
C ASN A 357 10.98 -8.60 -6.68
N PRO A 358 12.04 -9.07 -7.34
CA PRO A 358 13.20 -9.63 -6.64
C PRO A 358 13.65 -8.68 -5.53
N ASP A 359 13.71 -9.20 -4.30
CA ASP A 359 14.22 -8.47 -3.14
C ASP A 359 15.62 -7.94 -3.48
N MET A 360 15.78 -6.62 -3.52
CA MET A 360 17.08 -5.98 -3.78
C MET A 360 17.85 -5.68 -2.51
N GLY A 361 17.29 -6.05 -1.37
CA GLY A 361 17.96 -5.94 -0.10
C GLY A 361 19.09 -6.95 0.02
N PRO A 362 19.90 -6.80 1.09
CA PRO A 362 20.89 -7.79 1.51
C PRO A 362 20.27 -9.15 1.93
N TRP A 363 18.95 -9.29 1.78
CA TRP A 363 18.13 -10.44 2.18
C TRP A 363 17.62 -11.25 0.99
N SER A 364 17.97 -10.85 -0.24
CA SER A 364 17.68 -11.59 -1.45
C SER A 364 18.08 -13.08 -1.31
N PRO A 365 17.21 -14.04 -1.66
CA PRO A 365 17.54 -15.45 -1.59
C PRO A 365 18.69 -15.80 -2.55
N ALA A 366 19.59 -16.69 -2.10
CA ALA A 366 20.70 -17.17 -2.92
C ALA A 366 20.18 -18.11 -4.01
N LEU A 367 20.61 -17.91 -5.26
CA LEU A 367 20.11 -18.67 -6.40
C LEU A 367 20.36 -20.17 -6.26
N ARG A 368 21.50 -20.54 -5.67
CA ARG A 368 21.88 -21.95 -5.47
C ARG A 368 21.00 -22.65 -4.44
N ASP A 369 20.52 -21.94 -3.42
CA ASP A 369 19.60 -22.50 -2.42
C ASP A 369 18.23 -22.79 -3.02
N MET A 370 17.91 -22.09 -4.11
CA MET A 370 16.70 -22.28 -4.91
C MET A 370 16.89 -23.40 -5.95
N GLY A 371 18.01 -24.12 -5.90
CA GLY A 371 18.32 -25.23 -6.78
C GLY A 371 18.82 -24.83 -8.18
N ILE A 372 19.15 -23.56 -8.40
CA ILE A 372 19.65 -23.04 -9.67
C ILE A 372 21.15 -23.39 -9.83
N LYS A 373 21.51 -23.89 -11.00
CA LYS A 373 22.85 -24.40 -11.35
C LYS A 373 23.36 -23.78 -12.66
N ASN A 374 24.65 -23.98 -12.92
CA ASN A 374 25.25 -23.55 -14.18
C ASN A 374 24.56 -24.21 -15.38
N GLY A 375 24.23 -23.40 -16.40
CA GLY A 375 23.56 -23.85 -17.63
C GLY A 375 22.04 -23.80 -17.57
N ASP A 376 21.45 -23.51 -16.41
CA ASP A 376 20.01 -23.43 -16.26
C ASP A 376 19.39 -22.29 -17.08
N LYS A 377 18.15 -22.53 -17.53
CA LYS A 377 17.34 -21.55 -18.27
C LYS A 377 16.31 -20.93 -17.33
N ILE A 378 16.31 -19.61 -17.24
CA ILE A 378 15.31 -18.86 -16.48
C ILE A 378 14.49 -18.03 -17.46
N HIS A 379 13.17 -18.16 -17.38
CA HIS A 379 12.26 -17.36 -18.19
C HIS A 379 12.02 -16.02 -17.50
N LEU A 380 12.30 -14.95 -18.22
CA LEU A 380 12.04 -13.59 -17.80
C LEU A 380 10.83 -13.07 -18.57
N VAL A 381 9.87 -12.52 -17.83
CA VAL A 381 8.74 -11.80 -18.38
C VAL A 381 8.80 -10.38 -17.85
N ASN A 382 8.63 -9.41 -18.75
CA ASN A 382 8.38 -8.04 -18.35
C ASN A 382 7.03 -8.00 -17.64
N PHE A 383 7.09 -7.87 -16.32
CA PHE A 383 5.95 -7.73 -15.45
C PHE A 383 5.79 -6.25 -15.14
N GLN A 384 5.18 -5.53 -16.07
CA GLN A 384 4.58 -4.26 -15.70
C GLN A 384 3.39 -4.62 -14.82
N LYS A 385 3.51 -4.38 -13.51
CA LYS A 385 2.31 -4.29 -12.66
C LYS A 385 1.31 -3.41 -13.43
N PRO A 386 0.02 -3.79 -13.51
CA PRO A 386 -1.00 -2.84 -13.95
C PRO A 386 -0.77 -1.57 -13.15
N TYR A 387 -0.77 -0.44 -13.85
CA TYR A 387 -0.44 0.87 -13.31
C TYR A 387 -1.03 1.04 -11.89
N CYS A 388 -0.29 1.73 -11.00
CA CYS A 388 -0.70 1.98 -9.61
C CYS A 388 -2.09 2.64 -9.48
N ASP A 389 -2.64 3.12 -10.60
CA ASP A 389 -3.97 3.70 -10.75
C ASP A 389 -5.06 2.66 -11.16
N TRP A 390 -4.89 1.37 -10.82
CA TRP A 390 -5.92 0.37 -11.13
C TRP A 390 -7.28 0.73 -10.51
N HIS A 391 -7.34 1.28 -9.30
CA HIS A 391 -8.63 1.73 -8.76
C HIS A 391 -9.27 2.82 -9.64
N GLU A 392 -8.49 3.77 -10.16
CA GLU A 392 -8.93 4.82 -11.07
C GLU A 392 -9.34 4.25 -12.44
N ILE A 393 -8.62 3.27 -12.97
CA ILE A 393 -9.00 2.57 -14.20
C ILE A 393 -10.32 1.80 -13.99
N SER A 394 -10.51 1.13 -12.86
CA SER A 394 -11.76 0.41 -12.54
C SER A 394 -12.93 1.38 -12.47
N THR A 395 -12.72 2.49 -11.76
CA THR A 395 -13.72 3.55 -11.63
C THR A 395 -14.03 4.16 -13.00
N LEU A 396 -13.02 4.38 -13.84
CA LEU A 396 -13.20 4.83 -15.23
C LEU A 396 -14.00 3.82 -16.05
N ASP A 397 -13.75 2.52 -15.91
CA ASP A 397 -14.51 1.47 -16.61
C ASP A 397 -15.99 1.46 -16.21
N ASP A 398 -16.29 1.70 -14.94
CA ASP A 398 -17.67 1.77 -14.46
C ASP A 398 -18.38 3.03 -14.99
N ILE A 399 -17.71 4.19 -14.99
CA ILE A 399 -18.23 5.41 -15.61
C ILE A 399 -18.47 5.22 -17.12
N VAL A 400 -17.60 4.48 -17.82
CA VAL A 400 -17.81 4.16 -19.24
C VAL A 400 -19.09 3.34 -19.45
N LYS A 401 -19.36 2.34 -18.60
CA LYS A 401 -20.59 1.52 -18.69
C LYS A 401 -21.83 2.37 -18.41
N GLU A 402 -21.78 3.19 -17.37
CA GLU A 402 -22.89 4.09 -17.01
C GLU A 402 -23.14 5.13 -18.10
N ASN A 403 -22.09 5.75 -18.65
CA ASN A 403 -22.22 6.68 -19.76
C ASN A 403 -22.86 6.03 -21.00
N ALA A 404 -22.50 4.77 -21.30
CA ALA A 404 -23.12 4.04 -22.40
C ALA A 404 -24.63 3.82 -22.18
N ALA A 405 -25.08 3.59 -20.94
CA ALA A 405 -26.50 3.51 -20.60
C ALA A 405 -27.20 4.87 -20.78
N CYS A 406 -26.60 5.94 -20.24
CA CYS A 406 -27.12 7.31 -20.38
C CYS A 406 -27.21 7.74 -21.85
N THR A 407 -26.24 7.36 -22.68
CA THR A 407 -26.23 7.63 -24.12
C THR A 407 -27.42 6.97 -24.83
N LYS A 408 -27.75 5.72 -24.47
CA LYS A 408 -28.92 5.03 -25.02
C LYS A 408 -30.21 5.73 -24.62
N GLU A 409 -30.32 6.15 -23.36
CA GLU A 409 -31.48 6.91 -22.88
C GLU A 409 -31.62 8.25 -23.63
N LEU A 410 -30.52 8.98 -23.82
CA LEU A 410 -30.48 10.22 -24.58
C LEU A 410 -31.05 10.03 -26.00
N HIS A 411 -30.61 8.99 -26.72
CA HIS A 411 -31.13 8.67 -28.04
C HIS A 411 -32.64 8.35 -28.02
N MET A 412 -33.12 7.63 -27.00
CA MET A 412 -34.56 7.37 -26.85
C MET A 412 -35.37 8.64 -26.60
N LEU A 413 -34.83 9.60 -25.84
CA LEU A 413 -35.46 10.90 -25.63
C LEU A 413 -35.49 11.72 -26.93
N PHE A 414 -34.41 11.71 -27.71
CA PHE A 414 -34.38 12.34 -29.04
C PHE A 414 -35.41 11.74 -29.99
N TYR A 415 -35.56 10.42 -30.00
CA TYR A 415 -36.58 9.75 -30.81
C TYR A 415 -38.01 10.18 -30.42
N LYS A 416 -38.30 10.25 -29.11
CA LYS A 416 -39.60 10.75 -28.61
C LYS A 416 -39.84 12.21 -28.98
N LEU A 417 -38.82 13.06 -28.84
CA LEU A 417 -38.89 14.46 -29.24
C LEU A 417 -39.23 14.62 -30.72
N HIS A 418 -38.58 13.82 -31.57
CA HIS A 418 -38.86 13.81 -33.00
C HIS A 418 -40.31 13.40 -33.28
N GLY A 419 -40.82 12.34 -32.63
CA GLY A 419 -42.21 11.93 -32.79
C GLY A 419 -43.24 13.01 -32.40
N ILE A 420 -42.98 13.77 -31.33
CA ILE A 420 -43.85 14.89 -30.95
C ILE A 420 -43.79 16.00 -32.01
N ASN A 421 -42.60 16.29 -32.55
CA ASN A 421 -42.41 17.32 -33.57
C ASN A 421 -43.11 17.00 -34.90
N GLU A 422 -43.20 15.72 -35.27
CA GLU A 422 -43.92 15.26 -36.47
C GLU A 422 -45.46 15.21 -36.28
N GLY A 423 -45.96 15.60 -35.10
CA GLY A 423 -47.40 15.71 -34.86
C GLY A 423 -48.09 14.39 -34.49
N PHE A 424 -47.35 13.36 -34.07
CA PHE A 424 -47.93 12.10 -33.58
C PHE A 424 -48.65 12.22 -32.22
N VAL A 425 -48.68 13.41 -31.62
CA VAL A 425 -49.37 13.72 -30.36
C VAL A 425 -50.32 14.89 -30.58
N ASP A 426 -51.53 14.77 -30.07
CA ASP A 426 -52.62 15.74 -30.15
C ASP A 426 -52.19 17.08 -29.51
N GLY A 427 -52.59 18.22 -30.09
CA GLY A 427 -52.11 19.54 -29.68
C GLY A 427 -52.23 19.88 -28.19
N ASN A 428 -53.29 19.42 -27.51
CA ASN A 428 -53.46 19.63 -26.07
C ASN A 428 -52.49 18.77 -25.21
N ASN A 429 -52.07 17.62 -25.73
CA ASN A 429 -51.14 16.71 -25.04
C ASN A 429 -49.66 17.02 -25.35
N GLN A 430 -49.38 17.77 -26.43
CA GLN A 430 -48.02 18.14 -26.82
C GLN A 430 -47.31 18.96 -25.73
N THR A 431 -47.98 19.94 -25.12
CA THR A 431 -47.38 20.78 -24.06
C THR A 431 -46.93 19.95 -22.87
N MET A 432 -47.79 19.03 -22.40
CA MET A 432 -47.44 18.13 -21.30
C MET A 432 -46.27 17.22 -21.68
N ALA A 433 -46.30 16.65 -22.90
CA ALA A 433 -45.23 15.78 -23.38
C ALA A 433 -43.87 16.51 -23.50
N PHE A 434 -43.87 17.76 -23.96
CA PHE A 434 -42.66 18.60 -24.01
C PHE A 434 -42.13 18.94 -22.61
N ASN A 435 -43.00 19.24 -21.63
CA ASN A 435 -42.58 19.48 -20.26
C ASN A 435 -41.94 18.22 -19.63
N THR A 436 -42.58 17.06 -19.78
CA THR A 436 -42.02 15.79 -19.31
C THR A 436 -40.70 15.46 -19.99
N LEU A 437 -40.55 15.71 -21.30
CA LEU A 437 -39.27 15.52 -21.98
C LEU A 437 -38.20 16.47 -21.44
N LYS A 438 -38.53 17.75 -21.25
CA LYS A 438 -37.60 18.74 -20.69
C LYS A 438 -37.07 18.30 -19.33
N GLU A 439 -37.95 17.88 -18.41
CA GLU A 439 -37.53 17.38 -17.10
C GLU A 439 -36.58 16.18 -17.19
N LYS A 440 -36.83 15.26 -18.12
CA LYS A 440 -35.96 14.11 -18.37
C LYS A 440 -34.59 14.51 -18.95
N PHE A 441 -34.55 15.46 -19.89
CA PHE A 441 -33.29 15.99 -20.40
C PHE A 441 -32.47 16.69 -19.29
N GLU A 442 -33.13 17.45 -18.39
CA GLU A 442 -32.44 18.08 -17.26
C GLU A 442 -31.92 17.06 -16.25
N THR A 443 -32.69 16.00 -15.95
CA THR A 443 -32.23 14.93 -15.06
C THR A 443 -31.01 14.22 -15.64
N LEU A 444 -31.06 13.87 -16.93
CA LEU A 444 -29.95 13.20 -17.61
C LEU A 444 -28.69 14.09 -17.67
N LYS A 445 -28.88 15.41 -17.86
CA LYS A 445 -27.80 16.39 -17.79
C LYS A 445 -27.14 16.44 -16.40
N CYS A 446 -27.92 16.38 -15.31
CA CYS A 446 -27.37 16.30 -13.97
C CYS A 446 -26.51 15.05 -13.78
N THR A 447 -26.97 13.88 -14.24
CA THR A 447 -26.18 12.64 -14.19
C THR A 447 -24.85 12.76 -14.95
N PHE A 448 -24.86 13.39 -16.14
CA PHE A 448 -23.61 13.65 -16.88
C PHE A 448 -22.65 14.58 -16.14
N LEU A 449 -23.15 15.60 -15.43
CA LEU A 449 -22.33 16.51 -14.64
C LEU A 449 -21.70 15.80 -13.44
N GLU A 450 -22.44 14.92 -12.77
CA GLU A 450 -21.91 14.08 -11.68
C GLU A 450 -20.78 13.17 -12.20
N GLN A 451 -20.94 12.55 -13.37
CA GLN A 451 -19.88 11.76 -14.00
C GLN A 451 -18.62 12.59 -14.29
N ILE A 452 -18.76 13.83 -14.78
CA ILE A 452 -17.61 14.74 -14.97
C ILE A 452 -16.92 15.04 -13.63
N GLN A 453 -17.68 15.26 -12.55
CA GLN A 453 -17.10 15.51 -11.23
C GLN A 453 -16.26 14.32 -10.78
N VAL A 454 -16.77 13.08 -10.88
CA VAL A 454 -16.00 11.88 -10.54
C VAL A 454 -14.77 11.75 -11.43
N LEU A 455 -14.88 11.94 -12.74
CA LEU A 455 -13.75 11.87 -13.67
C LEU A 455 -12.63 12.87 -13.32
N ASN A 456 -12.99 14.06 -12.85
CA ASN A 456 -12.02 15.08 -12.43
C ASN A 456 -11.30 14.72 -11.11
N THR A 457 -11.85 13.81 -10.30
CA THR A 457 -11.19 13.31 -9.08
C THR A 457 -10.20 12.18 -9.35
N LEU A 458 -10.30 11.50 -10.50
CA LEU A 458 -9.39 10.40 -10.84
C LEU A 458 -7.97 10.91 -11.07
N ASN A 459 -7.00 10.34 -10.36
CA ASN A 459 -5.58 10.69 -10.49
C ASN A 459 -4.79 9.55 -11.14
N PHE A 460 -4.63 9.61 -12.45
CA PHE A 460 -3.86 8.60 -13.19
C PHE A 460 -2.36 8.82 -13.02
N ASP A 461 -1.62 7.71 -12.94
CA ASP A 461 -0.16 7.73 -12.98
C ASP A 461 0.29 8.43 -14.27
N HIS A 462 1.29 9.32 -14.17
CA HIS A 462 1.85 10.02 -15.32
C HIS A 462 2.33 9.07 -16.45
N ARG A 463 2.67 7.83 -16.11
CA ARG A 463 3.07 6.75 -17.03
C ARG A 463 1.89 6.07 -17.70
N ASN A 464 0.69 6.17 -17.14
CA ASN A 464 -0.53 5.60 -17.72
C ASN A 464 -1.15 6.55 -18.76
N ALA A 465 -0.40 6.80 -19.84
CA ALA A 465 -0.86 7.66 -20.93
C ALA A 465 -2.19 7.17 -21.55
N VAL A 466 -2.41 5.85 -21.54
CA VAL A 466 -3.64 5.23 -22.07
C VAL A 466 -4.84 5.58 -21.18
N GLY A 467 -4.72 5.42 -19.85
CA GLY A 467 -5.77 5.79 -18.89
C GLY A 467 -6.10 7.28 -18.96
N GLN A 468 -5.08 8.13 -19.01
CA GLN A 468 -5.26 9.58 -19.15
C GLN A 468 -5.97 9.97 -20.46
N ALA A 469 -5.56 9.38 -21.58
CA ALA A 469 -6.19 9.61 -22.88
C ALA A 469 -7.65 9.15 -22.89
N ARG A 470 -7.94 7.97 -22.28
CA ARG A 470 -9.29 7.42 -22.18
C ARG A 470 -10.20 8.27 -21.30
N ARG A 471 -9.71 8.76 -20.15
CA ARG A 471 -10.43 9.74 -19.31
C ARG A 471 -10.78 10.98 -20.12
N ARG A 472 -9.81 11.55 -20.85
CA ARG A 472 -10.02 12.76 -21.66
C ARG A 472 -11.07 12.55 -22.75
N GLN A 473 -10.97 11.43 -23.48
CA GLN A 473 -11.95 11.08 -24.51
C GLN A 473 -13.37 10.96 -23.95
N LEU A 474 -13.52 10.36 -22.76
CA LEU A 474 -14.81 10.22 -22.10
C LEU A 474 -15.36 11.57 -21.61
N LEU A 475 -14.53 12.45 -21.05
CA LEU A 475 -14.91 13.82 -20.71
C LEU A 475 -15.44 14.58 -21.93
N ASP A 476 -14.71 14.53 -23.05
CA ASP A 476 -15.13 15.19 -24.30
C ASP A 476 -16.44 14.60 -24.87
N GLN A 477 -16.67 13.31 -24.67
CA GLN A 477 -17.93 12.66 -25.05
C GLN A 477 -19.10 13.13 -24.17
N ILE A 478 -18.94 13.11 -22.85
CA ILE A 478 -19.96 13.53 -21.89
C ILE A 478 -20.31 15.02 -22.09
N GLN A 479 -19.30 15.87 -22.31
CA GLN A 479 -19.53 17.31 -22.53
C GLN A 479 -20.42 17.56 -23.76
N ARG A 480 -20.17 16.85 -24.87
CA ARG A 480 -21.03 16.95 -26.06
C ARG A 480 -22.47 16.51 -25.80
N GLN A 481 -22.68 15.52 -24.93
CA GLN A 481 -24.02 15.06 -24.55
C GLN A 481 -24.74 16.09 -23.67
N ILE A 482 -24.03 16.77 -22.79
CA ILE A 482 -24.56 17.91 -22.01
C ILE A 482 -24.99 19.05 -22.94
N ASP A 483 -24.17 19.37 -23.95
CA ASP A 483 -24.47 20.42 -24.92
C ASP A 483 -25.73 20.06 -25.73
N GLN A 484 -25.87 18.80 -26.13
CA GLN A 484 -27.07 18.27 -26.78
C GLN A 484 -28.32 18.42 -25.91
N CYS A 485 -28.26 18.03 -24.63
CA CYS A 485 -29.38 18.18 -23.69
C CYS A 485 -29.78 19.67 -23.55
N THR A 486 -28.77 20.55 -23.40
CA THR A 486 -28.99 22.00 -23.25
C THR A 486 -29.61 22.61 -24.51
N GLY A 487 -29.15 22.22 -25.70
CA GLY A 487 -29.71 22.69 -26.97
C GLY A 487 -31.18 22.30 -27.14
N VAL A 488 -31.56 21.09 -26.71
CA VAL A 488 -32.96 20.61 -26.74
C VAL A 488 -33.81 21.37 -25.75
N SER A 489 -33.37 21.50 -24.49
CA SER A 489 -34.11 22.26 -23.46
C SER A 489 -34.40 23.69 -23.92
N ASN A 490 -33.43 24.36 -24.55
CA ASN A 490 -33.60 25.69 -25.12
C ASN A 490 -34.61 25.71 -26.29
N THR A 491 -34.55 24.72 -27.18
CA THR A 491 -35.49 24.61 -28.30
C THR A 491 -36.93 24.41 -27.80
N ILE A 492 -37.12 23.53 -26.81
CA ILE A 492 -38.43 23.31 -26.18
C ILE A 492 -38.93 24.62 -25.53
N PHE A 493 -38.07 25.32 -24.81
CA PHE A 493 -38.40 26.61 -24.20
C PHE A 493 -38.84 27.66 -25.23
N HIS A 494 -38.12 27.79 -26.34
CA HIS A 494 -38.50 28.70 -27.43
C HIS A 494 -39.85 28.35 -28.06
N LYS A 495 -40.15 27.06 -28.24
CA LYS A 495 -41.47 26.62 -28.72
C LYS A 495 -42.60 27.03 -27.78
N PHE A 496 -42.40 26.89 -26.46
CA PHE A 496 -43.37 27.38 -25.49
C PHE A 496 -43.56 28.90 -25.56
N ALA A 497 -42.47 29.66 -25.64
CA ALA A 497 -42.55 31.12 -25.75
C ALA A 497 -43.32 31.57 -27.01
N GLN A 498 -43.09 30.92 -28.15
CA GLN A 498 -43.81 31.20 -29.40
C GLN A 498 -45.30 30.82 -29.32
N GLY A 499 -45.63 29.67 -28.72
CA GLY A 499 -47.01 29.23 -28.54
C GLY A 499 -47.82 30.18 -27.66
N HIS A 500 -47.24 30.67 -26.56
CA HIS A 500 -47.88 31.67 -25.70
C HIS A 500 -48.08 33.02 -26.40
N TYR A 501 -47.10 33.43 -27.22
CA TYR A 501 -47.21 34.67 -28.00
C TYR A 501 -48.37 34.59 -29.01
N LEU A 502 -48.48 33.50 -29.77
CA LEU A 502 -49.55 33.30 -30.76
C LEU A 502 -50.94 33.18 -30.12
N ALA A 503 -51.05 32.53 -28.96
CA ALA A 503 -52.31 32.43 -28.22
C ALA A 503 -52.81 33.79 -27.69
N ASN A 504 -51.90 34.72 -27.39
CA ASN A 504 -52.24 36.07 -26.92
C ASN A 504 -52.53 37.05 -28.07
N VAL A 505 -51.85 36.92 -29.22
CA VAL A 505 -52.11 37.77 -30.41
C VAL A 505 -53.48 37.46 -31.03
N GLY A 506 -53.97 36.21 -30.94
CA GLY A 506 -55.30 35.81 -31.41
C GLY A 506 -56.49 36.42 -30.65
N ARG A 507 -56.27 37.14 -29.53
CA ARG A 507 -57.32 37.88 -28.80
C ARG A 507 -57.40 39.37 -29.15
N ILE A 508 -56.54 39.87 -30.05
CA ILE A 508 -56.46 41.30 -30.37
C ILE A 508 -57.39 41.71 -31.53
N PHE A 509 -58.00 40.76 -32.25
CA PHE A 509 -59.09 41.11 -33.17
C PHE A 509 -60.44 41.10 -32.43
N PRO A 510 -61.18 42.23 -32.39
CA PRO A 510 -62.53 42.25 -31.85
C PRO A 510 -63.38 41.24 -32.62
N ARG A 511 -64.17 40.43 -31.91
CA ARG A 511 -65.24 39.65 -32.56
C ARG A 511 -66.15 40.63 -33.29
N ASP A 512 -66.12 40.61 -34.61
CA ASP A 512 -67.11 41.31 -35.44
C ASP A 512 -68.51 40.85 -35.01
N ILE A 513 -69.23 41.76 -34.36
CA ILE A 513 -70.65 41.59 -34.03
C ILE A 513 -71.38 41.62 -35.36
N ARG A 514 -71.67 40.43 -35.91
CA ARG A 514 -72.64 40.29 -37.00
C ARG A 514 -74.01 40.68 -36.46
N THR A 515 -74.41 41.91 -36.72
CA THR A 515 -75.79 42.38 -36.60
C THR A 515 -76.67 41.55 -37.54
N ARG A 516 -77.71 40.92 -36.98
CA ARG A 516 -78.79 40.28 -37.75
C ARG A 516 -79.61 41.38 -38.46
N PRO A 517 -79.98 41.23 -39.74
CA PRO A 517 -80.92 42.15 -40.37
C PRO A 517 -82.32 41.87 -39.84
N SER A 518 -82.97 42.90 -39.28
CA SER A 518 -84.39 42.89 -38.98
C SER A 518 -85.20 43.05 -40.27
N PHE A 519 -85.90 42.00 -40.68
CA PHE A 519 -87.02 42.11 -41.62
C PHE A 519 -88.20 42.77 -40.89
N ASN A 520 -88.62 43.95 -41.33
CA ASN A 520 -89.97 44.44 -41.08
C ASN A 520 -90.55 45.09 -42.33
N LYS A 521 -91.69 44.53 -42.73
CA LYS A 521 -92.67 44.95 -43.75
C LYS A 521 -93.04 46.42 -43.60
N TRP A 522 -93.19 47.16 -44.71
CA TRP A 522 -94.29 48.13 -44.86
C TRP A 522 -94.82 48.08 -46.30
N ALA A 523 -96.14 47.94 -46.39
CA ALA A 523 -96.97 48.10 -47.56
C ALA A 523 -97.60 49.50 -47.52
N ASN A 524 -97.50 50.22 -48.65
CA ASN A 524 -98.49 51.08 -49.30
C ASN A 524 -97.79 52.00 -50.29
#